data_AF-A0A964BNB7-F1
#
_entry.id   AF-A0A964BNB7-F1
#
_cell.length_a   1.000
_cell.length_b   1.000
_cell.length_c   1.000
_cell.angle_alpha   90.00
_cell.angle_beta   90.00
_cell.angle_gamma   90.00
#
_symmetry.space_group_name_H-M   'P 1'
#
loop_
_entity.id
_entity.type
_entity.pdbx_description
1 polymer ?
#
loop_
_entity_poly.entity_id
_entity_poly.type
_entity_poly.pdbx_seq_one_letter_code
_entity_poly.pdbx_strand_id
1 'polypeptide(L)'
;MPRPTQAHLERTVNRKDPIEDRQKTLNQMHYYMGAKLVEVRVDPQKVMYRWSVEDRGDLQHFTLSAFWGESQRKILSGENPLQGEELANCAKANASVGVNQAAKLCGFASDIDRFRTNLQEAIQQLELPEESFDKLLA
;
A
#
# COMPACT_ATOMS: atom_id res chain seq x y z
N MET A 1 0.81 -27.69 6.17
CA MET A 1 1.05 -26.46 5.37
C MET A 1 1.06 -25.27 6.33
N PRO A 2 2.00 -24.33 6.21
CA PRO A 2 1.96 -23.11 7.00
C PRO A 2 0.66 -22.35 6.69
N ARG A 3 0.01 -21.81 7.72
CA ARG A 3 -1.19 -20.99 7.52
C ARG A 3 -0.77 -19.69 6.81
N PRO A 4 -1.53 -19.20 5.83
CA PRO A 4 -1.23 -17.92 5.21
C PRO A 4 -1.25 -16.82 6.29
N THR A 5 -0.31 -15.89 6.18
CA THR A 5 -0.16 -14.70 7.05
C THR A 5 -0.48 -13.40 6.31
N GLN A 6 -0.98 -13.50 5.08
CA GLN A 6 -1.37 -12.37 4.26
C GLN A 6 -2.52 -12.73 3.31
N ALA A 7 -3.27 -11.71 2.90
CA ALA A 7 -4.31 -11.79 1.89
C ALA A 7 -4.28 -10.56 0.99
N HIS A 8 -4.59 -10.76 -0.29
CA HIS A 8 -4.62 -9.70 -1.30
C HIS A 8 -5.98 -9.67 -2.00
N LEU A 9 -6.40 -8.47 -2.39
CA LEU A 9 -7.57 -8.21 -3.21
C LEU A 9 -7.22 -7.10 -4.20
N GLU A 10 -7.57 -7.30 -5.46
CA GLU A 10 -7.21 -6.40 -6.56
C GLU A 10 -8.45 -5.90 -7.30
N ARG A 11 -8.43 -4.63 -7.71
CA ARG A 11 -9.42 -4.05 -8.60
C ARG A 11 -8.78 -3.04 -9.54
N THR A 12 -9.28 -2.99 -10.76
CA THR A 12 -8.95 -1.94 -11.72
C THR A 12 -10.04 -0.89 -11.69
N VAL A 13 -9.65 0.37 -11.61
CA VAL A 13 -10.53 1.54 -11.56
C VAL A 13 -10.09 2.51 -12.67
N ASN A 14 -11.02 3.12 -13.40
CA ASN A 14 -10.67 4.14 -14.39
C ASN A 14 -10.58 5.50 -13.71
N ARG A 15 -9.47 6.23 -13.86
CA ARG A 15 -9.23 7.55 -13.28
C ARG A 15 -10.25 8.60 -13.74
N LYS A 16 -10.83 8.40 -14.93
CA LYS A 16 -11.88 9.27 -15.51
C LYS A 16 -13.25 9.03 -14.89
N ASP A 17 -13.45 7.94 -14.15
CA ASP A 17 -14.71 7.70 -13.45
C ASP A 17 -14.93 8.75 -12.34
N PRO A 18 -16.19 9.09 -12.03
CA PRO A 18 -16.53 9.97 -10.92
C PRO A 18 -15.83 9.55 -9.63
N ILE A 19 -15.33 10.53 -8.87
CA ILE A 19 -14.54 10.25 -7.65
C ILE A 19 -15.31 9.38 -6.65
N GLU A 20 -16.63 9.54 -6.58
CA GLU A 20 -17.53 8.77 -5.71
C GLU A 20 -17.55 7.29 -6.09
N ASP A 21 -17.60 6.95 -7.39
CA ASP A 21 -17.61 5.58 -7.87
C ASP A 21 -16.27 4.88 -7.60
N ARG A 22 -15.17 5.62 -7.79
CA ARG A 22 -13.83 5.15 -7.46
C ARG A 22 -13.72 4.86 -5.96
N GLN A 23 -14.13 5.79 -5.11
CA GLN A 23 -14.11 5.63 -3.66
C GLN A 23 -15.02 4.47 -3.20
N LYS A 24 -16.21 4.34 -3.78
CA LYS A 24 -17.13 3.23 -3.51
C LYS A 24 -16.48 1.88 -3.80
N THR A 25 -15.76 1.77 -4.91
CA THR A 25 -15.02 0.55 -5.28
C THR A 25 -13.95 0.21 -4.24
N LEU A 26 -13.15 1.19 -3.81
CA LEU A 26 -12.12 0.98 -2.78
C LEU A 26 -12.72 0.62 -1.41
N ASN A 27 -13.85 1.23 -1.04
CA ASN A 27 -14.58 0.90 0.19
C ASN A 27 -15.12 -0.54 0.16
N GLN A 28 -15.64 -0.98 -0.98
CA GLN A 28 -16.08 -2.37 -1.18
C GLN A 28 -14.90 -3.34 -1.03
N MET A 29 -13.72 -3.01 -1.55
CA MET A 29 -12.54 -3.84 -1.36
C MET A 29 -12.20 -4.03 0.12
N HIS A 30 -12.27 -2.96 0.91
CA HIS A 30 -12.03 -3.04 2.36
C HIS A 30 -13.07 -3.94 3.05
N TYR A 31 -14.35 -3.81 2.68
CA TYR A 31 -15.43 -4.67 3.18
C TYR A 31 -15.18 -6.16 2.87
N TYR A 32 -14.90 -6.48 1.61
CA TYR A 32 -14.65 -7.86 1.18
C TYR A 32 -13.38 -8.45 1.79
N MET A 33 -12.33 -7.64 1.97
CA MET A 33 -11.14 -8.08 2.70
C MET A 33 -11.47 -8.45 4.14
N GLY A 34 -12.30 -7.65 4.83
CA GLY A 34 -12.78 -7.96 6.18
C GLY A 34 -13.50 -9.31 6.25
N ALA A 35 -14.41 -9.58 5.31
CA ALA A 35 -15.09 -10.87 5.22
C ALA A 35 -14.10 -12.04 5.02
N LYS A 36 -13.13 -11.89 4.09
CA LYS A 36 -12.10 -12.90 3.82
C LYS A 36 -11.24 -13.19 5.04
N LEU A 37 -10.91 -12.18 5.85
CA LEU A 37 -10.16 -12.35 7.09
C LEU A 37 -10.95 -13.14 8.14
N VAL A 38 -12.26 -12.87 8.26
CA VAL A 38 -13.14 -13.62 9.17
C VAL A 38 -13.22 -15.10 8.78
N GLU A 39 -13.28 -15.42 7.49
CA GLU A 39 -13.29 -16.82 6.99
C GLU A 39 -12.05 -17.61 7.45
N VAL A 40 -10.89 -16.95 7.49
CA VAL A 40 -9.63 -17.55 7.98
C VAL A 40 -9.39 -17.35 9.48
N ARG A 41 -10.42 -16.92 10.22
CA ARG A 41 -10.40 -16.69 11.68
C ARG A 41 -9.37 -15.65 12.12
N VAL A 42 -9.18 -14.61 11.32
CA VAL A 42 -8.32 -13.47 11.63
C VAL A 42 -9.21 -12.26 11.94
N ASP A 43 -8.91 -11.58 13.04
CA ASP A 43 -9.61 -10.36 13.45
C ASP A 43 -9.24 -9.19 12.51
N PRO A 44 -10.18 -8.67 11.69
CA PRO A 44 -9.90 -7.62 10.72
C PRO A 44 -9.45 -6.29 11.34
N GLN A 45 -9.65 -6.09 12.64
CA GLN A 45 -9.22 -4.87 13.35
C GLN A 45 -7.76 -4.95 13.85
N LYS A 46 -7.15 -6.13 13.80
CA LYS A 46 -5.77 -6.37 14.31
C LYS A 46 -4.74 -6.59 13.21
N VAL A 47 -5.18 -6.63 11.95
CA VAL A 47 -4.28 -6.76 10.80
C VAL A 47 -3.73 -5.41 10.39
N MET A 48 -2.63 -5.44 9.66
CA MET A 48 -2.10 -4.27 8.99
C MET A 48 -2.56 -4.27 7.54
N TYR A 49 -3.21 -3.18 7.11
CA TYR A 49 -3.59 -2.99 5.71
C TYR A 49 -2.57 -2.13 4.97
N ARG A 50 -2.29 -2.48 3.72
CA ARG A 50 -1.46 -1.71 2.81
C ARG A 50 -2.15 -1.60 1.47
N TRP A 51 -2.25 -0.38 0.96
CA TRP A 51 -2.63 -0.13 -0.42
C TRP A 51 -1.40 -0.05 -1.32
N SER A 52 -1.56 -0.47 -2.56
CA SER A 52 -0.67 -0.18 -3.68
C SER A 52 -1.53 0.29 -4.85
N VAL A 53 -1.04 1.25 -5.62
CA VAL A 53 -1.70 1.72 -6.84
C VAL A 53 -0.69 1.80 -7.98
N GLU A 54 -0.93 1.03 -9.03
CA GLU A 54 -0.16 1.08 -10.27
C GLU A 54 -0.97 1.84 -11.32
N ASP A 55 -0.36 2.82 -11.97
CA ASP A 55 -1.00 3.60 -13.03
C ASP A 55 -0.70 3.01 -14.41
N ARG A 56 -1.76 2.72 -15.18
CA ARG A 56 -1.69 2.21 -16.56
C ARG A 56 -2.53 3.11 -17.47
N GLY A 57 -1.98 4.29 -17.76
CA GLY A 57 -2.69 5.33 -18.50
C GLY A 57 -3.91 5.84 -17.72
N ASP A 58 -5.10 5.67 -18.29
CA ASP A 58 -6.36 6.04 -17.62
C ASP A 58 -6.79 5.01 -16.56
N LEU A 59 -6.22 3.80 -16.56
CA LEU A 59 -6.57 2.75 -15.61
C LEU A 59 -5.63 2.78 -14.41
N GLN A 60 -6.16 2.53 -13.22
CA GLN A 60 -5.41 2.36 -11.99
C GLN A 60 -5.68 0.97 -11.43
N HIS A 61 -4.62 0.19 -11.23
CA HIS A 61 -4.71 -1.12 -10.61
C HIS A 61 -4.42 -0.99 -9.11
N PHE A 62 -5.45 -1.17 -8.29
CA PHE A 62 -5.36 -1.10 -6.84
C PHE A 62 -5.22 -2.49 -6.24
N THR A 63 -4.25 -2.65 -5.34
CA THR A 63 -4.10 -3.85 -4.51
C THR A 63 -4.28 -3.48 -3.05
N LEU A 64 -5.31 -4.05 -2.41
CA LEU A 64 -5.47 -4.04 -0.95
C LEU A 64 -4.84 -5.31 -0.40
N SER A 65 -3.81 -5.15 0.43
CA SER A 65 -3.16 -6.24 1.15
C SER A 65 -3.44 -6.16 2.64
N ALA A 66 -3.73 -7.29 3.27
CA ALA A 66 -3.84 -7.45 4.72
C ALA A 66 -2.74 -8.38 5.21
N PHE A 67 -2.04 -8.00 6.29
CA PHE A 67 -0.92 -8.75 6.88
C PHE A 67 -1.17 -9.01 8.36
N TRP A 68 -0.92 -10.24 8.80
CA TRP A 68 -0.95 -10.66 10.20
C TRP A 68 0.21 -11.60 10.50
N GLY A 69 0.45 -11.90 11.79
CA GLY A 69 1.45 -12.90 12.18
C GLY A 69 2.85 -12.61 11.61
N GLU A 70 3.43 -13.57 10.89
CA GLU A 70 4.80 -13.46 10.38
C GLU A 70 4.97 -12.38 9.31
N SER A 71 4.07 -12.30 8.31
CA SER A 71 4.17 -11.26 7.28
C SER A 71 4.10 -9.85 7.88
N GLN A 72 3.24 -9.65 8.89
CA GLN A 72 3.17 -8.37 9.62
C GLN A 72 4.48 -8.07 10.34
N ARG A 73 5.04 -9.04 11.07
CA ARG A 73 6.34 -8.87 11.76
C ARG A 73 7.46 -8.53 10.79
N LYS A 74 7.51 -9.19 9.63
CA LYS A 74 8.53 -8.92 8.59
C LYS A 74 8.48 -7.47 8.11
N ILE A 75 7.28 -6.93 7.83
CA ILE A 75 7.14 -5.53 7.42
C ILE A 75 7.53 -4.58 8.56
N LEU A 76 7.12 -4.89 9.81
CA LEU A 76 7.45 -4.08 10.99
C LEU A 76 8.93 -4.12 11.37
N SER A 77 9.67 -5.13 10.92
CA SER A 77 11.12 -5.24 11.20
C SER A 77 11.96 -4.21 10.44
N GLY A 78 11.48 -3.72 9.30
CA GLY A 78 12.28 -2.83 8.44
C GLY A 78 13.37 -3.54 7.62
N GLU A 79 13.50 -4.87 7.72
CA GLU A 79 14.62 -5.61 7.11
C GLU A 79 14.49 -5.74 5.59
N ASN A 80 13.27 -5.78 5.07
CA ASN A 80 12.98 -5.98 3.64
C ASN A 80 11.98 -4.93 3.15
N PRO A 81 12.39 -3.64 3.09
CA PRO A 81 11.54 -2.59 2.56
C PRO A 81 11.25 -2.82 1.08
N LEU A 82 10.11 -2.29 0.61
CA LEU A 82 9.81 -2.23 -0.82
C LEU A 82 10.83 -1.32 -1.53
N GLN A 83 11.06 -1.58 -2.81
CA GLN A 83 12.01 -0.84 -3.64
C GLN A 83 11.39 -0.51 -5.01
N GLY A 84 11.98 0.46 -5.72
CA GLY A 84 11.59 0.81 -7.08
C GLY A 84 10.09 1.08 -7.23
N GLU A 85 9.46 0.45 -8.23
CA GLU A 85 8.05 0.68 -8.56
C GLU A 85 7.10 0.25 -7.44
N GLU A 86 7.39 -0.86 -6.74
CA GLU A 86 6.55 -1.29 -5.61
C GLU A 86 6.57 -0.28 -4.46
N LEU A 87 7.73 0.36 -4.22
CA LEU A 87 7.86 1.43 -3.24
C LEU A 87 7.04 2.64 -3.67
N ALA A 88 7.20 3.11 -4.92
CA ALA A 88 6.48 4.26 -5.43
C ALA A 88 4.95 4.05 -5.38
N ASN A 89 4.48 2.88 -5.83
CA ASN A 89 3.06 2.52 -5.85
C ASN A 89 2.48 2.40 -4.42
N CYS A 90 3.25 1.84 -3.47
CA CYS A 90 2.89 1.82 -2.05
C CYS A 90 2.84 3.23 -1.46
N ALA A 91 3.89 4.03 -1.66
CA ALA A 91 4.01 5.37 -1.10
C ALA A 91 2.85 6.25 -1.58
N LYS A 92 2.61 6.27 -2.90
CA LYS A 92 1.52 7.02 -3.53
C LYS A 92 0.14 6.65 -2.96
N ALA A 93 -0.14 5.35 -2.86
CA ALA A 93 -1.43 4.87 -2.37
C ALA A 93 -1.69 5.21 -0.89
N ASN A 94 -0.62 5.39 -0.09
CA ASN A 94 -0.71 5.65 1.35
C ASN A 94 -0.28 7.08 1.71
N ALA A 95 -0.13 7.99 0.76
CA ALA A 95 0.33 9.36 1.03
C ALA A 95 -0.59 10.15 1.98
N SER A 96 -1.90 9.87 1.96
CA SER A 96 -2.90 10.55 2.79
C SER A 96 -2.82 10.19 4.28
N VAL A 97 -2.21 9.07 4.66
CA VAL A 97 -2.06 8.65 6.07
C VAL A 97 -0.81 9.22 6.73
N GLY A 98 -0.01 9.99 5.99
CA GLY A 98 1.20 10.66 6.48
C GLY A 98 2.48 9.83 6.38
N VAL A 99 3.63 10.51 6.36
CA VAL A 99 4.94 9.92 6.06
C VAL A 99 5.32 8.75 6.98
N ASN A 100 5.08 8.88 8.29
CA ASN A 100 5.42 7.84 9.25
C ASN A 100 4.68 6.53 8.98
N GLN A 101 3.38 6.63 8.71
CA GLN A 101 2.58 5.44 8.43
C GLN A 101 2.86 4.89 7.03
N ALA A 102 3.08 5.74 6.03
CA ALA A 102 3.47 5.32 4.69
C ALA A 102 4.82 4.56 4.71
N ALA A 103 5.85 5.11 5.36
CA ALA A 103 7.16 4.47 5.52
C ALA A 103 7.03 3.08 6.18
N LYS A 104 6.27 3.00 7.27
CA LYS A 104 5.97 1.75 7.97
C LYS A 104 5.30 0.73 7.06
N LEU A 105 4.26 1.13 6.31
CA LEU A 105 3.54 0.23 5.40
C LEU A 105 4.41 -0.24 4.24
N CYS A 106 5.28 0.62 3.72
CA CYS A 106 6.23 0.27 2.67
C CYS A 106 7.47 -0.49 3.20
N GLY A 107 7.48 -0.85 4.49
CA GLY A 107 8.46 -1.79 5.06
C GLY A 107 9.73 -1.15 5.59
N PHE A 108 9.70 0.16 5.91
CA PHE A 108 10.83 0.88 6.50
C PHE A 108 10.73 1.00 8.03
N ALA A 109 9.74 0.37 8.66
CA ALA A 109 9.46 0.50 10.08
C ALA A 109 9.34 1.98 10.51
N SER A 110 10.32 2.51 11.25
CA SER A 110 10.40 3.91 11.69
C SER A 110 11.52 4.71 11.00
N ASP A 111 12.21 4.12 10.02
CA ASP A 111 13.34 4.73 9.31
C ASP A 111 12.84 5.63 8.16
N ILE A 112 12.45 6.86 8.52
CA ILE A 112 11.88 7.83 7.59
C ILE A 112 12.92 8.36 6.61
N ASP A 113 14.16 8.53 7.06
CA ASP A 113 15.24 9.04 6.22
C ASP A 113 15.55 8.05 5.09
N ARG A 114 15.72 6.77 5.43
CA ARG A 114 15.91 5.72 4.42
C ARG A 114 14.70 5.57 3.50
N PHE A 115 13.48 5.72 4.04
CA PHE A 115 12.26 5.72 3.21
C PHE A 115 12.29 6.85 2.17
N ARG A 116 12.64 8.07 2.58
CA ARG A 116 12.71 9.23 1.67
C ARG A 116 13.80 9.09 0.63
N THR A 117 15.00 8.68 1.02
CA THR A 117 16.09 8.43 0.09
C THR A 117 15.70 7.41 -0.98
N ASN A 118 15.19 6.25 -0.55
CA ASN A 118 14.77 5.21 -1.49
C ASN A 118 13.58 5.63 -2.36
N LEU A 119 12.65 6.42 -1.81
CA LEU A 119 11.52 6.93 -2.57
C LEU A 119 11.96 7.96 -3.63
N GLN A 120 12.88 8.87 -3.29
CA GLN A 120 13.46 9.82 -4.24
C GLN A 120 14.21 9.09 -5.35
N GLU A 121 15.01 8.08 -5.02
CA GLU A 121 15.68 7.23 -6.01
C GLU A 121 14.67 6.56 -6.94
N ALA A 122 13.59 5.99 -6.40
CA ALA A 122 12.54 5.36 -7.20
C ALA A 122 11.81 6.36 -8.12
N ILE A 123 11.51 7.56 -7.62
CA ILE A 123 10.88 8.63 -8.41
C ILE A 123 11.77 9.03 -9.59
N GLN A 124 13.08 9.20 -9.33
CA GLN A 124 14.05 9.57 -10.37
C GLN A 124 14.23 8.46 -11.41
N GLN A 125 14.38 7.21 -10.97
CA GLN A 125 14.59 6.06 -11.87
C GLN A 125 13.38 5.76 -12.76
N LEU A 126 12.18 6.03 -12.27
CA LEU A 126 10.92 5.75 -12.97
C LEU A 126 10.32 6.98 -13.66
N GLU A 127 11.02 8.13 -13.61
CA GLU A 127 10.59 9.40 -14.18
C GLU A 127 9.18 9.81 -13.73
N LEU A 128 8.87 9.59 -12.45
CA LEU A 128 7.55 9.85 -11.87
C LEU A 128 7.38 11.34 -11.50
N PRO A 129 6.15 11.87 -11.55
CA PRO A 129 5.89 13.26 -11.18
C PRO A 129 6.04 13.47 -9.66
N GLU A 130 7.01 14.29 -9.27
CA GLU A 130 7.38 14.55 -7.87
C GLU A 130 6.20 15.08 -7.02
N GLU A 131 5.33 15.90 -7.62
CA GLU A 131 4.10 16.45 -7.02
C GLU A 131 3.17 15.37 -6.41
N SER A 132 3.21 14.14 -6.93
CA SER A 132 2.44 13.02 -6.38
C SER A 132 2.94 12.56 -5.01
N PHE A 133 4.12 13.01 -4.59
CA PHE A 133 4.85 12.56 -3.41
C PHE A 133 5.23 13.67 -2.42
N ASP A 134 4.89 14.94 -2.70
CA ASP A 134 5.24 16.09 -1.85
C ASP A 134 4.92 15.88 -0.35
N LYS A 135 3.76 15.30 -0.05
CA LYS A 135 3.32 15.02 1.34
C LYS A 135 4.22 14.03 2.09
N LEU A 136 5.06 13.30 1.38
CA LEU A 136 5.97 12.28 1.91
C LEU A 136 7.42 12.78 1.98
N LEU A 137 7.80 13.70 1.09
CA LEU A 137 9.16 14.22 0.95
C LEU A 137 9.41 15.52 1.71
N ALA A 138 8.36 16.22 2.16
CA ALA A 138 8.45 17.50 2.87
C ALA A 138 9.18 17.48 4.23
#